data_AF-A0A261AVJ9-F1
#
_entry.id   AF-A0A261AVJ9-F1
#
_cell.length_a   1.000
_cell.length_b   1.000
_cell.length_c   1.000
_cell.angle_alpha   90.00
_cell.angle_beta   90.00
_cell.angle_gamma   90.00
#
_symmetry.space_group_name_H-M   'P 1'
#
loop_
_entity.id
_entity.type
_entity.pdbx_description
1 polymer ?
#
loop_
_entity_poly.entity_id
_entity_poly.type
_entity_poly.pdbx_seq_one_letter_code
_entity_poly.pdbx_strand_id
1 'polypeptide(L)'
;MTEQDPDSVLVSNLEKLGIQEEPKQTSESPPPDLTPDEKKYKDTRCGVIPCQAMRMFCDEDNIMTTWYSELANGSNLLPNFWNFWDDIRTNRTFRYFIIDSADLAKMDHVWHKCVSKAMRVEKTASLLCSIGAFTSYFIKQLYIRSIPPARCCEYAANRIFTDEVLEFLPVMMRQQGIIGFSEDDARLEKYRKMWESNNQDLYRTITPQEFEAFLYEFDVDKSKIKIVQDPVHELSRVHMMKKSGNITIFSPDGNTVIDRIQAVFFVFGATVAGINWKTEKCPMHENCRENLKKCILELMNKLFNYEKGTFIAFRMVLDSIDALKKECEFNYHTERGTSDFALRNFDGELAMPINRYNNTVEFFDLPEYKNFYPRADKDTIMIWQARVFYQFGWLQQFFGDENVDLRDTVVNGIMFLVPDHGKIITDKFLRSILNGETPYQASQTEVLAEKRRHTGFEKLRESREQRNKALKEMKKAKKAAEQAPKENGKTGKKTGKKGK
;
A
#
# COMPACT_ATOMS: atom_id res chain seq x y z
N MET A 1 16.58 -21.85 54.79
CA MET A 1 16.26 -21.82 53.34
C MET A 1 14.76 -21.82 53.23
N THR A 2 14.20 -20.66 52.89
CA THR A 2 12.80 -20.48 52.50
C THR A 2 12.87 -19.65 51.23
N GLU A 3 12.53 -20.28 50.11
CA GLU A 3 12.50 -19.67 48.78
C GLU A 3 11.39 -18.62 48.75
N GLN A 4 11.74 -17.41 48.34
CA GLN A 4 10.77 -16.36 48.03
C GLN A 4 10.30 -16.52 46.59
N ASP A 5 8.99 -16.43 46.43
CA ASP A 5 8.26 -16.52 45.18
C ASP A 5 8.64 -15.37 44.22
N PRO A 6 9.16 -15.66 43.01
CA PRO A 6 9.61 -14.66 42.04
C PRO A 6 8.48 -13.74 41.54
N ASP A 7 7.21 -14.13 41.70
CA ASP A 7 6.07 -13.28 41.33
C ASP A 7 5.83 -12.11 42.31
N SER A 8 6.30 -12.23 43.56
CA SER A 8 6.17 -11.15 44.55
C SER A 8 7.07 -9.94 44.29
N VAL A 9 8.14 -10.13 43.51
CA VAL A 9 9.12 -9.07 43.17
C VAL A 9 8.67 -8.25 41.95
N LEU A 10 7.83 -8.81 41.09
CA LEU A 10 7.24 -8.11 39.93
C LEU A 10 6.09 -7.18 40.34
N VAL A 11 5.26 -7.60 41.29
CA VAL A 11 4.12 -6.79 41.77
C VAL A 11 4.59 -5.56 42.55
N SER A 12 5.63 -5.68 43.38
CA SER A 12 6.13 -4.56 44.21
C SER A 12 6.83 -3.43 43.43
N ASN A 13 7.19 -3.65 42.16
CA ASN A 13 7.76 -2.63 41.29
C ASN A 13 6.72 -1.89 40.42
N LEU A 14 5.47 -2.39 40.34
CA LEU A 14 4.39 -1.78 39.57
C LEU A 14 3.64 -0.70 40.35
N GLU A 15 3.56 -0.79 41.68
CA GLU A 15 2.92 0.23 42.53
C GLU A 15 3.64 1.58 42.54
N LYS A 16 4.93 1.62 42.21
CA LYS A 16 5.72 2.87 42.13
C LYS A 16 5.43 3.73 40.89
N LEU A 17 4.57 3.27 39.98
CA LEU A 17 4.21 3.98 38.74
C LEU A 17 2.80 4.58 38.73
N GLY A 18 2.02 4.48 39.83
CA GLY A 18 0.73 5.17 39.96
C GLY A 18 -0.35 4.69 38.98
N ILE A 19 -0.43 3.38 38.74
CA ILE A 19 -1.39 2.76 37.81
C ILE A 19 -2.60 2.24 38.61
N GLN A 20 -3.81 2.61 38.20
CA GLN A 20 -5.06 2.06 38.74
C GLN A 20 -5.25 0.61 38.27
N GLU A 21 -5.64 -0.27 39.18
CA GLU A 21 -6.08 -1.64 38.87
C GLU A 21 -7.33 -1.62 37.97
N GLU A 22 -7.36 -2.52 36.98
CA GLU A 22 -8.56 -2.76 36.16
C GLU A 22 -9.70 -3.32 37.01
N PRO A 23 -10.96 -2.86 36.83
CA PRO A 23 -12.09 -3.46 37.50
C PRO A 23 -12.39 -4.85 36.92
N LYS A 24 -12.60 -5.83 37.81
CA LYS A 24 -13.05 -7.19 37.47
C LYS A 24 -14.31 -7.14 36.60
N GLN A 25 -14.25 -7.82 35.45
CA GLN A 25 -15.38 -8.04 34.55
C GLN A 25 -16.50 -8.81 35.26
N THR A 26 -17.67 -8.19 35.39
CA THR A 26 -18.93 -8.88 35.65
C THR A 26 -19.61 -9.18 34.33
N SER A 27 -20.06 -10.44 34.15
CA SER A 27 -20.78 -10.91 32.97
C SER A 27 -22.19 -10.30 32.93
N GLU A 28 -22.33 -9.13 32.31
CA GLU A 28 -23.64 -8.60 31.92
C GLU A 28 -23.95 -8.99 30.48
N SER A 29 -25.22 -9.31 30.23
CA SER A 29 -25.79 -9.61 28.92
C SER A 29 -25.45 -8.52 27.89
N PRO A 30 -25.22 -8.85 26.61
CA PRO A 30 -24.95 -7.84 25.60
C PRO A 30 -26.11 -6.83 25.53
N PRO A 31 -25.82 -5.52 25.43
CA PRO A 31 -26.84 -4.49 25.36
C PRO A 31 -27.73 -4.65 24.11
N PRO A 32 -29.03 -4.31 24.18
CA PRO A 32 -29.92 -4.36 23.03
C PRO A 32 -29.45 -3.42 21.92
N ASP A 33 -29.72 -3.78 20.66
CA ASP A 33 -29.36 -2.96 19.50
C ASP A 33 -30.06 -1.59 19.53
N LEU A 34 -29.25 -0.52 19.46
CA LEU A 34 -29.73 0.86 19.45
C LEU A 34 -30.51 1.16 18.16
N THR A 35 -31.65 1.83 18.30
CA THR A 35 -32.37 2.39 17.14
C THR A 35 -31.53 3.49 16.45
N PRO A 36 -31.77 3.79 15.16
CA PRO A 36 -31.03 4.83 14.45
C PRO A 36 -31.02 6.21 15.13
N ASP A 37 -32.07 6.55 15.90
CA ASP A 37 -32.16 7.82 16.60
C ASP A 37 -31.40 7.84 17.93
N GLU A 38 -31.11 6.67 18.50
CA GLU A 38 -30.34 6.52 19.74
C GLU A 38 -28.82 6.50 19.50
N LYS A 39 -28.38 6.31 18.25
CA LYS A 39 -26.95 6.28 17.89
C LYS A 39 -26.31 7.65 17.99
N LYS A 40 -25.37 7.81 18.92
CA LYS A 40 -24.73 9.08 19.23
C LYS A 40 -23.81 9.57 18.10
N TYR A 41 -23.18 8.64 17.38
CA TYR A 41 -22.14 8.97 16.41
C TYR A 41 -22.56 8.71 14.95
N LYS A 42 -23.88 8.70 14.68
CA LYS A 42 -24.43 8.48 13.33
C LYS A 42 -23.89 9.41 12.25
N ASP A 43 -23.70 10.68 12.59
CA ASP A 43 -23.28 11.72 11.64
C ASP A 43 -21.77 11.93 11.55
N THR A 44 -20.99 11.20 12.36
CA THR A 44 -19.53 11.29 12.29
C THR A 44 -19.00 10.65 10.99
N ARG A 45 -17.80 11.05 10.56
CA ARG A 45 -17.12 10.51 9.36
C ARG A 45 -15.65 10.29 9.63
N CYS A 46 -15.07 9.32 8.94
CA CYS A 46 -13.63 9.08 9.03
C CYS A 46 -12.86 10.23 8.37
N GLY A 47 -11.73 10.61 8.95
CA GLY A 47 -10.77 11.45 8.25
C GLY A 47 -10.10 10.66 7.11
N VAL A 48 -9.78 11.31 5.98
CA VAL A 48 -9.08 10.66 4.87
C VAL A 48 -7.73 11.35 4.62
N ILE A 49 -6.66 10.56 4.56
CA ILE A 49 -5.32 11.01 4.17
C ILE A 49 -4.97 10.35 2.83
N PRO A 50 -5.13 11.05 1.71
CA PRO A 50 -4.76 10.52 0.40
C PRO A 50 -3.24 10.58 0.20
N CYS A 51 -2.67 9.73 -0.67
CA CYS A 51 -1.23 9.72 -0.95
C CYS A 51 -0.74 11.08 -1.49
N GLN A 52 -1.59 11.84 -2.19
CA GLN A 52 -1.26 13.18 -2.67
C GLN A 52 -1.09 14.21 -1.55
N ALA A 53 -1.54 13.91 -0.32
CA ALA A 53 -1.31 14.73 0.86
C ALA A 53 -0.06 14.31 1.65
N MET A 54 0.67 13.30 1.16
CA MET A 54 1.85 12.72 1.78
C MET A 54 3.09 12.99 0.93
N ARG A 55 4.19 13.34 1.59
CA ARG A 55 5.52 13.27 0.98
C ARG A 55 6.16 11.96 1.43
N MET A 56 6.28 11.01 0.51
CA MET A 56 6.75 9.65 0.82
C MET A 56 8.23 9.50 0.51
N PHE A 57 8.90 8.68 1.32
CA PHE A 57 10.31 8.36 1.23
C PHE A 57 10.47 6.85 1.48
N CYS A 58 11.45 6.23 0.84
CA CYS A 58 11.82 4.83 1.07
C CYS A 58 13.22 4.57 0.50
N ASP A 59 13.84 3.47 0.94
CA ASP A 59 14.87 2.79 0.16
C ASP A 59 14.18 2.03 -0.99
N GLU A 60 14.63 2.26 -2.23
CA GLU A 60 14.01 1.68 -3.43
C GLU A 60 14.13 0.15 -3.48
N ASP A 61 15.15 -0.42 -2.83
CA ASP A 61 15.33 -1.87 -2.75
C ASP A 61 14.53 -2.50 -1.61
N ASN A 62 14.03 -1.68 -0.66
CA ASN A 62 13.37 -2.12 0.56
C ASN A 62 12.07 -1.33 0.84
N ILE A 63 11.29 -1.02 -0.20
CA ILE A 63 10.08 -0.17 -0.13
C ILE A 63 9.13 -0.63 0.98
N MET A 64 8.90 -1.94 1.07
CA MET A 64 7.95 -2.55 2.01
C MET A 64 8.29 -2.23 3.47
N THR A 65 9.59 -2.12 3.80
CA THR A 65 10.06 -2.08 5.18
C THR A 65 10.66 -0.74 5.61
N THR A 66 10.98 0.13 4.65
CA THR A 66 11.69 1.40 4.87
C THR A 66 10.89 2.63 4.46
N TRP A 67 9.58 2.47 4.18
CA TRP A 67 8.74 3.61 3.85
C TRP A 67 8.43 4.48 5.07
N TYR A 68 8.43 5.80 4.85
CA TYR A 68 7.81 6.76 5.77
C TYR A 68 7.18 7.90 4.98
N SER A 69 6.21 8.58 5.58
CA SER A 69 5.59 9.74 4.95
C SER A 69 5.47 10.95 5.86
N GLU A 70 5.75 12.13 5.32
CA GLU A 70 5.56 13.41 5.99
C GLU A 70 4.21 14.01 5.58
N LEU A 71 3.42 14.40 6.57
CA LEU A 71 2.13 15.07 6.35
C LEU A 71 2.28 16.60 6.37
N ALA A 72 1.32 17.29 5.76
CA ALA A 72 1.31 18.75 5.68
C ALA A 72 1.33 19.45 7.05
N ASN A 73 0.85 18.81 8.12
CA ASN A 73 0.91 19.31 9.50
C ASN A 73 2.29 19.09 10.17
N GLY A 74 3.18 18.32 9.55
CA GLY A 74 4.52 17.99 10.05
C GLY A 74 4.61 16.71 10.88
N SER A 75 3.51 15.96 11.03
CA SER A 75 3.58 14.61 11.60
C SER A 75 4.02 13.62 10.54
N ASN A 76 4.67 12.54 10.97
CA ASN A 76 5.08 11.45 10.09
C ASN A 76 4.20 10.22 10.30
N LEU A 77 3.99 9.43 9.25
CA LEU A 77 3.40 8.10 9.31
C LEU A 77 4.45 7.06 8.92
N LEU A 78 4.48 5.97 9.67
CA LEU A 78 5.50 4.92 9.57
C LEU A 78 4.85 3.56 9.84
N PRO A 79 5.45 2.45 9.37
CA PRO A 79 5.06 1.13 9.82
C PRO A 79 5.42 0.94 11.30
N ASN A 80 4.64 0.14 12.04
CA ASN A 80 4.87 -0.16 13.46
C ASN A 80 6.23 -0.78 13.76
N PHE A 81 6.94 -1.26 12.75
CA PHE A 81 8.24 -1.92 12.87
C PHE A 81 9.40 -1.10 12.34
N TRP A 82 9.20 0.19 12.09
CA TRP A 82 10.22 1.10 11.60
C TRP A 82 11.55 0.92 12.34
N ASN A 83 12.63 0.57 11.60
CA ASN A 83 13.97 0.23 12.10
C ASN A 83 14.12 -1.08 12.91
N PHE A 84 13.08 -1.90 13.02
CA PHE A 84 13.07 -3.15 13.81
C PHE A 84 12.54 -4.36 13.03
N TRP A 85 12.45 -4.27 11.70
CA TRP A 85 11.90 -5.36 10.87
C TRP A 85 12.61 -6.70 11.12
N ASP A 86 13.94 -6.71 11.16
CA ASP A 86 14.71 -7.94 11.37
C ASP A 86 14.45 -8.60 12.72
N ASP A 87 14.15 -7.80 13.75
CA ASP A 87 13.88 -8.30 15.09
C ASP A 87 12.47 -8.92 15.21
N ILE A 88 11.52 -8.50 14.38
CA ILE A 88 10.11 -8.89 14.53
C ILE A 88 9.55 -9.75 13.41
N ARG A 89 10.23 -9.84 12.25
CA ARG A 89 9.71 -10.56 11.07
C ARG A 89 9.50 -12.06 11.31
N THR A 90 10.11 -12.63 12.35
CA THR A 90 9.94 -14.04 12.74
C THR A 90 8.82 -14.23 13.77
N ASN A 91 8.24 -13.15 14.28
CA ASN A 91 7.17 -13.22 15.27
C ASN A 91 5.84 -13.57 14.59
N ARG A 92 5.29 -14.75 14.92
CA ARG A 92 4.01 -15.23 14.37
C ARG A 92 2.79 -14.45 14.84
N THR A 93 2.90 -13.69 15.93
CA THR A 93 1.81 -12.85 16.43
C THR A 93 1.88 -11.42 15.90
N PHE A 94 2.85 -11.13 15.02
CA PHE A 94 3.01 -9.82 14.42
C PHE A 94 1.78 -9.44 13.58
N ARG A 95 1.33 -8.21 13.78
CA ARG A 95 0.27 -7.54 13.05
C ARG A 95 0.74 -6.17 12.61
N TYR A 96 0.50 -5.88 11.34
CA TYR A 96 0.85 -4.63 10.73
C TYR A 96 -0.09 -3.52 11.23
N PHE A 97 0.47 -2.37 11.65
CA PHE A 97 -0.30 -1.15 11.84
C PHE A 97 0.56 0.10 11.61
N ILE A 98 -0.08 1.25 11.41
CA ILE A 98 0.62 2.53 11.20
C ILE A 98 0.81 3.24 12.53
N ILE A 99 2.02 3.73 12.78
CA ILE A 99 2.37 4.62 13.90
C ILE A 99 2.66 6.03 13.40
N ASP A 100 2.50 7.02 14.27
CA ASP A 100 2.90 8.40 14.00
C ASP A 100 4.04 8.89 14.89
N SER A 101 4.47 10.13 14.69
CA SER A 101 5.54 10.75 15.47
C SER A 101 5.26 10.78 16.98
N ALA A 102 4.00 10.87 17.40
CA ALA A 102 3.66 10.87 18.83
C ALA A 102 3.78 9.46 19.43
N ASP A 103 3.46 8.43 18.65
CA ASP A 103 3.67 7.03 19.05
C ASP A 103 5.16 6.69 19.15
N LEU A 104 5.99 7.16 18.22
CA LEU A 104 7.45 7.02 18.31
C LEU A 104 8.02 7.66 19.58
N ALA A 105 7.57 8.86 19.95
CA ALA A 105 8.03 9.53 21.17
C ALA A 105 7.71 8.74 22.45
N LYS A 106 6.57 8.01 22.47
CA LYS A 106 6.25 7.10 23.58
C LYS A 106 7.19 5.91 23.61
N MET A 107 7.50 5.33 22.45
CA MET A 107 8.45 4.22 22.33
C MET A 107 9.87 4.65 22.74
N ASP A 108 10.32 5.84 22.35
CA ASP A 108 11.60 6.40 22.80
C ASP A 108 11.69 6.45 24.33
N HIS A 109 10.60 6.87 25.00
CA HIS A 109 10.56 6.87 26.46
C HIS A 109 10.67 5.46 27.08
N VAL A 110 10.07 4.44 26.44
CA VAL A 110 10.22 3.03 26.87
C VAL A 110 11.64 2.55 26.64
N TRP A 111 12.22 2.83 25.47
CA TRP A 111 13.56 2.39 25.11
C TRP A 111 14.63 3.01 26.00
N HIS A 112 14.47 4.26 26.43
CA HIS A 112 15.39 4.90 27.38
C HIS A 112 15.43 4.24 28.76
N LYS A 113 14.40 3.46 29.13
CA LYS A 113 14.36 2.69 30.39
C LYS A 113 14.95 1.29 30.24
N CYS A 114 15.25 0.85 29.02
CA CYS A 114 15.81 -0.47 28.77
C CYS A 114 17.31 -0.46 29.05
N VAL A 115 17.76 -1.28 30.00
CA VAL A 115 19.18 -1.34 30.42
C VAL A 115 20.06 -2.16 29.47
N SER A 116 19.47 -2.95 28.57
CA SER A 116 20.19 -3.79 27.62
C SER A 116 19.52 -3.81 26.24
N LYS A 117 20.30 -4.16 25.21
CA LYS A 117 19.77 -4.37 23.85
C LYS A 117 18.70 -5.47 23.82
N ALA A 118 18.95 -6.58 24.52
CA ALA A 118 18.00 -7.71 24.58
C ALA A 118 16.64 -7.29 25.16
N MET A 119 16.66 -6.55 26.28
CA MET A 119 15.44 -6.02 26.90
C MET A 119 14.70 -5.06 25.96
N ARG A 120 15.45 -4.22 25.22
CA ARG A 120 14.86 -3.32 24.21
C ARG A 120 14.16 -4.11 23.11
N VAL A 121 14.79 -5.15 22.57
CA VAL A 121 14.20 -6.01 21.53
C VAL A 121 12.94 -6.69 22.04
N GLU A 122 12.98 -7.30 23.23
CA GLU A 122 11.83 -7.95 23.85
C GLU A 122 10.65 -6.99 24.05
N LYS A 123 10.89 -5.81 24.64
CA LYS A 123 9.86 -4.80 24.85
C LYS A 123 9.30 -4.24 23.54
N THR A 124 10.15 -4.10 22.53
CA THR A 124 9.74 -3.64 21.20
C THR A 124 8.83 -4.69 20.56
N ALA A 125 9.23 -5.96 20.57
CA ALA A 125 8.44 -7.06 20.04
C ALA A 125 7.09 -7.18 20.78
N SER A 126 7.05 -7.00 22.11
CA SER A 126 5.80 -7.09 22.86
C SER A 126 4.84 -5.92 22.63
N LEU A 127 5.36 -4.70 22.42
CA LEU A 127 4.53 -3.50 22.25
C LEU A 127 4.10 -3.27 20.81
N LEU A 128 4.95 -3.64 19.85
CA LEU A 128 4.73 -3.40 18.42
C LEU A 128 4.20 -4.64 17.70
N CYS A 129 3.91 -5.76 18.40
CA CYS A 129 3.34 -6.94 17.77
C CYS A 129 1.93 -6.72 17.24
N SER A 130 1.12 -5.83 17.82
CA SER A 130 -0.25 -5.60 17.36
C SER A 130 -0.79 -4.24 17.81
N ILE A 131 -1.84 -3.73 17.17
CA ILE A 131 -2.42 -2.45 17.62
C ILE A 131 -3.09 -2.61 18.99
N GLY A 132 -3.65 -3.80 19.25
CA GLY A 132 -4.20 -4.15 20.56
C GLY A 132 -3.15 -4.10 21.67
N ALA A 133 -1.98 -4.70 21.44
CA ALA A 133 -0.88 -4.72 22.40
C ALA A 133 -0.27 -3.33 22.61
N PHE A 134 -0.16 -2.51 21.56
CA PHE A 134 0.31 -1.14 21.71
C PHE A 134 -0.67 -0.28 22.53
N THR A 135 -1.97 -0.45 22.28
CA THR A 135 -3.02 0.42 22.83
C THR A 135 -3.46 0.05 24.24
N SER A 136 -3.08 -1.12 24.75
CA SER A 136 -3.22 -1.43 26.18
C SER A 136 -2.31 -0.56 27.06
N TYR A 137 -1.23 -0.02 26.50
CA TYR A 137 -0.32 0.90 27.21
C TYR A 137 -0.48 2.36 26.79
N PHE A 138 -0.90 2.61 25.55
CA PHE A 138 -0.90 3.96 24.98
C PHE A 138 -2.18 4.31 24.23
N ILE A 139 -2.77 5.46 24.57
CA ILE A 139 -3.81 6.08 23.71
C ILE A 139 -3.12 6.65 22.47
N LYS A 140 -3.65 6.35 21.27
CA LYS A 140 -3.10 6.85 20.00
C LYS A 140 -4.19 7.23 19.00
N GLN A 141 -3.79 8.02 18.00
CA GLN A 141 -4.59 8.22 16.79
C GLN A 141 -4.65 6.91 15.99
N LEU A 142 -5.85 6.47 15.64
CA LEU A 142 -6.05 5.26 14.85
C LEU A 142 -5.93 5.58 13.36
N TYR A 143 -5.13 4.79 12.65
CA TYR A 143 -4.89 4.88 11.22
C TYR A 143 -5.17 3.52 10.59
N ILE A 144 -6.20 3.43 9.75
CA ILE A 144 -6.52 2.20 9.02
C ILE A 144 -6.16 2.37 7.55
N ARG A 145 -5.62 1.34 6.92
CA ARG A 145 -5.13 1.45 5.55
C ARG A 145 -6.26 1.28 4.54
N SER A 146 -6.15 2.04 3.47
CA SER A 146 -7.00 1.95 2.30
C SER A 146 -6.15 1.72 1.07
N ILE A 147 -6.31 0.56 0.47
CA ILE A 147 -5.52 0.12 -0.67
C ILE A 147 -6.26 0.54 -1.94
N PRO A 148 -5.62 1.31 -2.83
CA PRO A 148 -6.20 1.64 -4.12
C PRO A 148 -6.51 0.39 -4.95
N PRO A 149 -7.46 0.47 -5.88
CA PRO A 149 -7.82 -0.68 -6.71
C PRO A 149 -6.73 -0.99 -7.72
N ALA A 150 -6.61 -2.27 -8.04
CA ALA A 150 -5.72 -2.75 -9.08
C ALA A 150 -6.21 -2.51 -10.51
N ARG A 151 -7.38 -1.91 -10.71
CA ARG A 151 -7.78 -1.38 -12.02
C ARG A 151 -7.36 0.07 -12.13
N CYS A 152 -6.46 0.30 -13.07
CA CYS A 152 -6.01 1.64 -13.39
C CYS A 152 -7.24 2.51 -13.72
N CYS A 153 -7.33 3.70 -13.11
CA CYS A 153 -8.40 4.68 -13.31
C CYS A 153 -9.74 4.44 -12.58
N GLU A 154 -9.93 3.37 -11.78
CA GLU A 154 -11.15 3.15 -10.98
C GLU A 154 -11.03 3.67 -9.53
N TYR A 155 -10.82 4.98 -9.28
CA TYR A 155 -10.56 5.53 -7.93
C TYR A 155 -11.63 5.24 -6.84
N ALA A 156 -12.84 4.80 -7.21
CA ALA A 156 -13.94 4.51 -6.28
C ALA A 156 -13.87 3.12 -5.62
N ALA A 157 -12.90 2.28 -5.97
CA ALA A 157 -12.86 0.88 -5.55
C ALA A 157 -11.77 0.56 -4.49
N ASN A 158 -11.37 1.57 -3.71
CA ASN A 158 -10.45 1.39 -2.58
C ASN A 158 -10.93 0.29 -1.61
N ARG A 159 -9.98 -0.36 -0.94
CA ARG A 159 -10.21 -1.53 -0.10
C ARG A 159 -9.54 -1.43 1.26
N ILE A 160 -10.16 -2.02 2.28
CA ILE A 160 -9.68 -2.09 3.67
C ILE A 160 -9.71 -3.56 4.08
N PHE A 161 -8.63 -4.08 4.66
CA PHE A 161 -8.58 -5.47 5.12
C PHE A 161 -9.57 -5.71 6.25
N THR A 162 -10.35 -6.79 6.14
CA THR A 162 -11.31 -7.17 7.20
C THR A 162 -10.61 -7.49 8.51
N ASP A 163 -9.41 -8.09 8.47
CA ASP A 163 -8.68 -8.42 9.69
C ASP A 163 -8.20 -7.18 10.43
N GLU A 164 -7.80 -6.11 9.71
CA GLU A 164 -7.50 -4.81 10.34
C GLU A 164 -8.76 -4.23 11.01
N VAL A 165 -9.92 -4.34 10.36
CA VAL A 165 -11.20 -3.86 10.92
C VAL A 165 -11.55 -4.61 12.21
N LEU A 166 -11.43 -5.94 12.20
CA LEU A 166 -11.72 -6.79 13.36
C LEU A 166 -10.74 -6.54 14.53
N GLU A 167 -9.46 -6.25 14.25
CA GLU A 167 -8.48 -5.90 15.28
C GLU A 167 -8.69 -4.49 15.84
N PHE A 168 -9.14 -3.56 15.00
CA PHE A 168 -9.33 -2.17 15.41
C PHE A 168 -10.59 -1.96 16.25
N LEU A 169 -11.67 -2.70 16.01
CA LEU A 169 -12.93 -2.45 16.73
C LEU A 169 -12.77 -2.51 18.26
N PRO A 170 -12.18 -3.57 18.87
CA PRO A 170 -11.98 -3.58 20.32
C PRO A 170 -11.15 -2.40 20.84
N VAL A 171 -10.15 -1.97 20.07
CA VAL A 171 -9.33 -0.80 20.39
C VAL A 171 -10.17 0.48 20.37
N MET A 172 -11.01 0.67 19.35
CA MET A 172 -11.90 1.83 19.22
C MET A 172 -12.87 1.90 20.40
N MET A 173 -13.53 0.79 20.72
CA MET A 173 -14.52 0.72 21.81
C MET A 173 -13.88 1.06 23.16
N ARG A 174 -12.69 0.52 23.44
CA ARG A 174 -11.92 0.86 24.65
C ARG A 174 -11.54 2.34 24.70
N GLN A 175 -11.00 2.91 23.62
CA GLN A 175 -10.62 4.32 23.59
C GLN A 175 -11.81 5.29 23.71
N GLN A 176 -13.02 4.86 23.31
CA GLN A 176 -14.25 5.63 23.50
C GLN A 176 -14.84 5.51 24.91
N GLY A 177 -14.29 4.64 25.76
CA GLY A 177 -14.80 4.40 27.11
C GLY A 177 -16.14 3.67 27.13
N ILE A 178 -16.44 2.86 26.09
CA ILE A 178 -17.65 2.03 26.07
C ILE A 178 -17.43 0.85 27.02
N ILE A 179 -18.01 0.95 28.21
CA ILE A 179 -17.97 -0.06 29.26
C ILE A 179 -18.90 -1.22 28.85
N GLY A 180 -18.42 -2.46 28.88
CA GLY A 180 -19.22 -3.66 28.59
C GLY A 180 -19.10 -4.21 27.17
N PHE A 181 -18.31 -3.61 26.28
CA PHE A 181 -17.94 -4.27 25.02
C PHE A 181 -17.07 -5.49 25.32
N SER A 182 -17.58 -6.68 25.02
CA SER A 182 -16.83 -7.94 25.12
C SER A 182 -16.24 -8.31 23.76
N GLU A 183 -15.09 -9.00 23.76
CA GLU A 183 -14.57 -9.64 22.54
C GLU A 183 -15.53 -10.72 21.99
N ASP A 184 -16.44 -11.19 22.85
CA ASP A 184 -17.53 -12.13 22.54
C ASP A 184 -18.84 -11.43 22.09
N ASP A 185 -18.81 -10.14 21.71
CA ASP A 185 -19.99 -9.46 21.16
C ASP A 185 -20.52 -10.27 19.95
N ALA A 186 -21.77 -10.71 20.03
CA ALA A 186 -22.39 -11.57 19.03
C ALA A 186 -22.40 -10.95 17.62
N ARG A 187 -22.45 -9.62 17.52
CA ARG A 187 -22.35 -8.90 16.24
C ARG A 187 -20.93 -9.01 15.69
N LEU A 188 -19.91 -8.86 16.54
CA LEU A 188 -18.52 -9.05 16.13
C LEU A 188 -18.28 -10.50 15.66
N GLU A 189 -18.81 -11.48 16.38
CA GLU A 189 -18.68 -12.90 16.01
C GLU A 189 -19.36 -13.22 14.66
N LYS A 190 -20.49 -12.58 14.36
CA LYS A 190 -21.12 -12.65 13.03
C LYS A 190 -20.16 -12.16 11.94
N TYR A 191 -19.47 -11.04 12.15
CA TYR A 191 -18.49 -10.52 11.19
C TYR A 191 -17.26 -11.42 11.07
N ARG A 192 -16.75 -11.98 12.18
CA ARG A 192 -15.65 -12.96 12.15
C ARG A 192 -16.00 -14.14 11.25
N LYS A 193 -17.16 -14.77 11.45
CA LYS A 193 -17.63 -15.89 10.61
C LYS A 193 -17.90 -15.48 9.16
N MET A 194 -18.48 -14.31 8.96
CA MET A 194 -18.81 -13.82 7.60
C MET A 194 -17.54 -13.49 6.80
N TRP A 195 -16.49 -12.98 7.44
CA TRP A 195 -15.24 -12.60 6.79
C TRP A 195 -14.15 -13.66 6.84
N GLU A 196 -14.38 -14.76 7.56
CA GLU A 196 -13.47 -15.90 7.60
C GLU A 196 -13.20 -16.45 6.19
N SER A 197 -11.92 -16.66 5.90
CA SER A 197 -11.47 -17.30 4.67
C SER A 197 -11.10 -18.74 4.97
N ASN A 198 -11.66 -19.68 4.21
CA ASN A 198 -11.25 -21.09 4.26
C ASN A 198 -9.82 -21.33 3.73
N ASN A 199 -9.17 -20.29 3.21
CA ASN A 199 -7.81 -20.35 2.70
C ASN A 199 -6.96 -19.22 3.32
N GLN A 200 -5.94 -19.64 4.05
CA GLN A 200 -4.95 -18.79 4.74
C GLN A 200 -4.11 -17.94 3.78
N ASP A 201 -4.04 -18.30 2.49
CA ASP A 201 -3.37 -17.50 1.46
C ASP A 201 -4.29 -16.43 0.83
N LEU A 202 -5.56 -16.33 1.26
CA LEU A 202 -6.54 -15.37 0.74
C LEU A 202 -6.99 -14.39 1.83
N TYR A 203 -6.91 -13.11 1.51
CA TYR A 203 -7.22 -12.01 2.43
C TYR A 203 -8.41 -11.22 1.89
N ARG A 204 -9.46 -11.13 2.70
CA ARG A 204 -10.69 -10.42 2.34
C ARG A 204 -10.56 -8.92 2.62
N THR A 205 -11.23 -8.12 1.81
CA THR A 205 -11.34 -6.68 2.02
C THR A 205 -12.75 -6.17 1.79
N ILE A 206 -13.04 -5.03 2.40
CA ILE A 206 -14.29 -4.27 2.24
C ILE A 206 -13.99 -2.87 1.72
N THR A 207 -14.99 -2.21 1.16
CA THR A 207 -14.93 -0.81 0.74
C THR A 207 -14.96 0.14 1.95
N PRO A 208 -14.48 1.38 1.83
CA PRO A 208 -14.65 2.39 2.87
C PRO A 208 -16.11 2.61 3.29
N GLN A 209 -17.07 2.47 2.36
CA GLN A 209 -18.50 2.61 2.63
C GLN A 209 -19.01 1.46 3.51
N GLU A 210 -18.63 0.22 3.19
CA GLU A 210 -18.94 -0.96 4.02
C GLU A 210 -18.29 -0.84 5.41
N PHE A 211 -17.07 -0.30 5.49
CA PHE A 211 -16.40 -0.02 6.76
C PHE A 211 -17.15 1.03 7.60
N GLU A 212 -17.59 2.14 7.01
CA GLU A 212 -18.39 3.14 7.75
C GLU A 212 -19.74 2.57 8.22
N ALA A 213 -20.36 1.70 7.43
CA ALA A 213 -21.59 0.99 7.81
C ALA A 213 -21.35 0.03 8.98
N PHE A 214 -20.23 -0.72 8.96
CA PHE A 214 -19.79 -1.55 10.09
C PHE A 214 -19.61 -0.71 11.36
N LEU A 215 -18.87 0.41 11.28
CA LEU A 215 -18.68 1.30 12.45
C LEU A 215 -19.98 1.93 12.94
N TYR A 216 -20.95 2.18 12.06
CA TYR A 216 -22.27 2.64 12.43
C TYR A 216 -23.03 1.60 13.26
N GLU A 217 -22.89 0.30 12.96
CA GLU A 217 -23.54 -0.78 13.73
C GLU A 217 -23.15 -0.74 15.21
N PHE A 218 -21.86 -0.49 15.50
CA PHE A 218 -21.29 -0.45 16.84
C PHE A 218 -21.33 0.94 17.52
N ASP A 219 -21.97 1.94 16.90
CA ASP A 219 -21.99 3.34 17.36
C ASP A 219 -20.58 3.90 17.66
N VAL A 220 -19.65 3.67 16.74
CA VAL A 220 -18.27 4.18 16.84
C VAL A 220 -18.18 5.63 16.37
N ASP A 221 -17.41 6.45 17.10
CA ASP A 221 -17.04 7.81 16.73
C ASP A 221 -16.02 7.77 15.59
N LYS A 222 -16.53 7.86 14.36
CA LYS A 222 -15.74 7.80 13.13
C LYS A 222 -14.73 8.94 13.05
N SER A 223 -14.94 10.06 13.75
CA SER A 223 -14.02 11.21 13.72
C SER A 223 -12.65 10.91 14.35
N LYS A 224 -12.56 9.83 15.14
CA LYS A 224 -11.31 9.36 15.76
C LYS A 224 -10.47 8.49 14.84
N ILE A 225 -10.94 8.16 13.65
CA ILE A 225 -10.28 7.25 12.72
C ILE A 225 -9.81 8.04 11.50
N LYS A 226 -8.58 7.74 11.05
CA LYS A 226 -8.06 8.24 9.78
C LYS A 226 -7.83 7.08 8.83
N ILE A 227 -8.52 7.11 7.71
CA ILE A 227 -8.29 6.21 6.57
C ILE A 227 -7.11 6.76 5.78
N VAL A 228 -6.03 5.99 5.71
CA VAL A 228 -4.77 6.36 5.07
C VAL A 228 -4.64 5.57 3.79
N GLN A 229 -4.51 6.24 2.64
CA GLN A 229 -4.16 5.52 1.41
C GLN A 229 -2.79 4.85 1.58
N ASP A 230 -2.71 3.56 1.27
CA ASP A 230 -1.53 2.75 1.56
C ASP A 230 -0.28 3.31 0.84
N PRO A 231 0.74 3.79 1.59
CA PRO A 231 1.94 4.38 0.99
C PRO A 231 2.77 3.37 0.20
N VAL A 232 2.81 2.12 0.65
CA VAL A 232 3.58 1.04 0.01
C VAL A 232 2.99 0.73 -1.36
N HIS A 233 1.67 0.69 -1.50
CA HIS A 233 1.00 0.50 -2.77
C HIS A 233 1.42 1.59 -3.78
N GLU A 234 1.40 2.87 -3.38
CA GLU A 234 1.75 3.97 -4.27
C GLU A 234 3.24 3.98 -4.63
N LEU A 235 4.12 3.68 -3.66
CA LEU A 235 5.56 3.56 -3.92
C LEU A 235 5.87 2.39 -4.86
N SER A 236 5.29 1.22 -4.62
CA SER A 236 5.43 0.03 -5.50
C SER A 236 4.86 0.29 -6.90
N ARG A 237 3.77 1.06 -7.01
CA ARG A 237 3.21 1.49 -8.30
C ARG A 237 4.18 2.36 -9.09
N VAL A 238 4.77 3.37 -8.44
CA VAL A 238 5.77 4.24 -9.06
C VAL A 238 7.02 3.44 -9.45
N HIS A 239 7.46 2.53 -8.58
CA HIS A 239 8.59 1.64 -8.86
C HIS A 239 8.33 0.76 -10.07
N MET A 240 7.16 0.12 -10.16
CA MET A 240 6.76 -0.70 -11.31
C MET A 240 6.80 0.09 -12.63
N MET A 241 6.30 1.33 -12.63
CA MET A 241 6.36 2.20 -13.82
C MET A 241 7.82 2.51 -14.21
N LYS A 242 8.67 2.86 -13.24
CA LYS A 242 10.05 3.27 -13.49
C LYS A 242 10.97 2.11 -13.85
N LYS A 243 10.99 1.04 -13.06
CA LYS A 243 11.99 -0.04 -13.15
C LYS A 243 11.41 -1.38 -13.59
N SER A 244 10.12 -1.46 -13.91
CA SER A 244 9.39 -2.74 -13.98
C SER A 244 9.32 -3.39 -12.59
N GLY A 245 8.35 -4.28 -12.35
CA GLY A 245 8.19 -4.91 -11.03
C GLY A 245 6.74 -5.25 -10.76
N ASN A 246 6.40 -5.42 -9.47
CA ASN A 246 5.08 -5.83 -9.03
C ASN A 246 4.55 -4.86 -7.98
N ILE A 247 3.22 -4.71 -7.93
CA ILE A 247 2.55 -3.96 -6.88
C ILE A 247 2.15 -4.95 -5.79
N THR A 248 2.97 -5.01 -4.75
CA THR A 248 2.72 -5.82 -3.55
C THR A 248 2.64 -4.93 -2.31
N ILE A 249 1.94 -5.41 -1.29
CA ILE A 249 1.77 -4.75 0.01
C ILE A 249 1.85 -5.77 1.14
N PHE A 250 1.95 -5.30 2.39
CA PHE A 250 1.79 -6.16 3.55
C PHE A 250 0.32 -6.37 3.87
N SER A 251 -0.08 -7.62 4.06
CA SER A 251 -1.33 -8.00 4.72
C SER A 251 -1.26 -7.70 6.22
N PRO A 252 -2.40 -7.84 6.94
CA PRO A 252 -2.47 -7.49 8.36
C PRO A 252 -1.58 -8.36 9.24
N ASP A 253 -1.22 -9.57 8.83
CA ASP A 253 -0.26 -10.47 9.49
C ASP A 253 1.20 -10.29 9.04
N GLY A 254 1.48 -9.28 8.20
CA GLY A 254 2.84 -9.01 7.71
C GLY A 254 3.30 -9.89 6.55
N ASN A 255 2.43 -10.72 5.97
CA ASN A 255 2.75 -11.43 4.73
C ASN A 255 2.71 -10.49 3.52
N THR A 256 3.49 -10.79 2.49
CA THR A 256 3.42 -10.03 1.23
C THR A 256 2.25 -10.54 0.40
N VAL A 257 1.37 -9.64 -0.03
CA VAL A 257 0.18 -9.96 -0.81
C VAL A 257 0.06 -9.11 -2.07
N ILE A 258 -0.71 -9.63 -3.02
CA ILE A 258 -0.97 -9.03 -4.32
C ILE A 258 -2.47 -9.07 -4.64
N ASP A 259 -3.00 -8.04 -5.30
CA ASP A 259 -4.39 -8.05 -5.79
C ASP A 259 -4.55 -9.06 -6.95
N ARG A 260 -5.73 -9.68 -7.07
CA ARG A 260 -6.04 -10.69 -8.11
C ARG A 260 -5.71 -10.23 -9.55
N ILE A 261 -5.97 -8.98 -9.92
CA ILE A 261 -5.71 -8.42 -11.25
C ILE A 261 -4.20 -8.31 -11.48
N GLN A 262 -3.47 -7.82 -10.48
CA GLN A 262 -2.01 -7.77 -10.51
C GLN A 262 -1.39 -9.17 -10.52
N ALA A 263 -1.99 -10.14 -9.82
CA ALA A 263 -1.56 -11.53 -9.82
C ALA A 263 -1.70 -12.17 -11.22
N VAL A 264 -2.83 -11.96 -11.89
CA VAL A 264 -3.04 -12.42 -13.28
C VAL A 264 -2.00 -11.78 -14.22
N PHE A 265 -1.76 -10.48 -14.09
CA PHE A 265 -0.75 -9.78 -14.88
C PHE A 265 0.67 -10.30 -14.58
N PHE A 266 0.99 -10.59 -13.32
CA PHE A 266 2.29 -11.14 -12.92
C PHE A 266 2.50 -12.56 -13.49
N VAL A 267 1.50 -13.44 -13.39
CA VAL A 267 1.55 -14.76 -14.02
C VAL A 267 1.78 -14.65 -15.52
N PHE A 268 1.03 -13.76 -16.20
CA PHE A 268 1.22 -13.49 -17.63
C PHE A 268 2.65 -13.04 -17.92
N GLY A 269 3.16 -12.02 -17.24
CA GLY A 269 4.51 -11.50 -17.46
C GLY A 269 5.62 -12.52 -17.13
N ALA A 270 5.38 -13.44 -16.20
CA ALA A 270 6.37 -14.43 -15.77
C ALA A 270 6.37 -15.73 -16.59
N THR A 271 5.27 -16.04 -17.28
CA THR A 271 5.08 -17.31 -18.02
C THR A 271 4.83 -17.13 -19.51
N VAL A 272 4.30 -15.99 -19.95
CA VAL A 272 3.99 -15.72 -21.37
C VAL A 272 5.08 -14.88 -22.03
N ALA A 273 5.53 -13.81 -21.36
CA ALA A 273 6.54 -12.92 -21.92
C ALA A 273 7.91 -13.61 -22.02
N GLY A 274 8.60 -13.39 -23.13
CA GLY A 274 9.89 -14.02 -23.43
C GLY A 274 9.82 -15.37 -24.17
N ILE A 275 8.63 -15.77 -24.63
CA ILE A 275 8.42 -16.94 -25.49
C ILE A 275 7.82 -16.47 -26.80
N ASN A 276 8.34 -16.94 -27.94
CA ASN A 276 7.69 -16.75 -29.23
C ASN A 276 6.59 -17.82 -29.44
N TRP A 277 5.37 -17.50 -29.04
CA TRP A 277 4.24 -18.44 -29.08
C TRP A 277 3.82 -18.90 -30.48
N LYS A 278 4.28 -18.24 -31.55
CA LYS A 278 4.01 -18.66 -32.95
C LYS A 278 4.99 -19.74 -33.41
N THR A 279 6.29 -19.54 -33.19
CA THR A 279 7.34 -20.31 -33.86
C THR A 279 8.10 -21.27 -32.94
N GLU A 280 8.22 -20.96 -31.65
CA GLU A 280 8.96 -21.83 -30.72
C GLU A 280 8.21 -23.13 -30.44
N LYS A 281 8.96 -24.24 -30.52
CA LYS A 281 8.47 -25.58 -30.24
C LYS A 281 9.42 -26.25 -29.25
N CYS A 282 8.84 -26.90 -28.24
CA CYS A 282 9.61 -27.72 -27.31
C CYS A 282 10.14 -28.95 -28.05
N PRO A 283 11.46 -29.22 -28.05
CA PRO A 283 12.01 -30.41 -28.68
C PRO A 283 11.81 -31.67 -27.85
N MET A 284 11.48 -31.53 -26.55
CA MET A 284 11.42 -32.67 -25.60
C MET A 284 10.04 -33.31 -25.50
N HIS A 285 8.97 -32.55 -25.69
CA HIS A 285 7.60 -33.02 -25.46
C HIS A 285 6.68 -32.61 -26.61
N GLU A 286 5.88 -33.56 -27.11
CA GLU A 286 4.83 -33.29 -28.09
C GLU A 286 3.70 -32.46 -27.46
N ASN A 287 3.12 -31.51 -28.21
CA ASN A 287 2.04 -30.60 -27.75
C ASN A 287 2.37 -29.81 -26.46
N CYS A 288 3.65 -29.68 -26.12
CA CYS A 288 4.09 -29.02 -24.89
C CYS A 288 3.60 -27.57 -24.80
N ARG A 289 3.59 -26.85 -25.92
CA ARG A 289 3.17 -25.45 -25.97
C ARG A 289 1.68 -25.31 -25.69
N GLU A 290 0.86 -26.16 -26.29
CA GLU A 290 -0.59 -26.17 -26.15
C GLU A 290 -0.98 -26.55 -24.71
N ASN A 291 -0.32 -27.56 -24.14
CA ASN A 291 -0.48 -27.95 -22.74
C ASN A 291 -0.05 -26.83 -21.79
N LEU A 292 1.12 -26.23 -22.02
CA LEU A 292 1.62 -25.12 -21.21
C LEU A 292 0.66 -23.91 -21.27
N LYS A 293 0.18 -23.54 -22.46
CA LYS A 293 -0.82 -22.48 -22.64
C LYS A 293 -2.09 -22.78 -21.84
N LYS A 294 -2.59 -24.02 -21.89
CA LYS A 294 -3.76 -24.45 -21.12
C LYS A 294 -3.52 -24.28 -19.62
N CYS A 295 -2.40 -24.77 -19.08
CA CYS A 295 -2.09 -24.66 -17.65
C CYS A 295 -1.93 -23.20 -17.20
N ILE A 296 -1.32 -22.34 -18.01
CA ILE A 296 -1.23 -20.90 -17.74
C ILE A 296 -2.64 -20.28 -17.68
N LEU A 297 -3.50 -20.57 -18.66
CA LEU A 297 -4.87 -20.06 -18.69
C LEU A 297 -5.70 -20.57 -17.51
N GLU A 298 -5.52 -21.82 -17.09
CA GLU A 298 -6.18 -22.38 -15.89
C GLU A 298 -5.76 -21.63 -14.63
N LEU A 299 -4.47 -21.35 -14.44
CA LEU A 299 -3.99 -20.56 -13.30
C LEU A 299 -4.53 -19.12 -13.35
N MET A 300 -4.45 -18.47 -14.50
CA MET A 300 -4.95 -17.10 -14.67
C MET A 300 -6.47 -17.02 -14.39
N ASN A 301 -7.26 -17.97 -14.90
CA ASN A 301 -8.68 -18.05 -14.60
C ASN A 301 -8.95 -18.30 -13.11
N LYS A 302 -8.20 -19.19 -12.47
CA LYS A 302 -8.31 -19.43 -11.02
C LYS A 302 -8.10 -18.15 -10.23
N LEU A 303 -7.04 -17.39 -10.54
CA LEU A 303 -6.74 -16.12 -9.88
C LEU A 303 -7.82 -15.05 -10.17
N PHE A 304 -8.24 -14.93 -11.43
CA PHE A 304 -9.26 -13.97 -11.86
C PHE A 304 -10.62 -14.19 -11.18
N ASN A 305 -11.01 -15.46 -10.99
CA ASN A 305 -12.31 -15.85 -10.44
C ASN A 305 -12.39 -15.77 -8.91
N TYR A 306 -11.31 -15.42 -8.19
CA TYR A 306 -11.44 -15.05 -6.78
C TYR A 306 -12.37 -13.85 -6.60
N GLU A 307 -13.06 -13.76 -5.46
CA GLU A 307 -14.00 -12.67 -5.16
C GLU A 307 -13.34 -11.28 -5.33
N LYS A 308 -14.12 -10.28 -5.77
CA LYS A 308 -13.63 -8.91 -5.89
C LYS A 308 -13.25 -8.38 -4.50
N GLY A 309 -12.03 -7.87 -4.38
CA GLY A 309 -11.50 -7.43 -3.09
C GLY A 309 -10.68 -8.51 -2.36
N THR A 310 -10.43 -9.66 -2.99
CA THR A 310 -9.51 -10.65 -2.45
C THR A 310 -8.06 -10.30 -2.83
N PHE A 311 -7.21 -10.24 -1.82
CA PHE A 311 -5.76 -10.23 -1.95
C PHE A 311 -5.21 -11.64 -1.74
N ILE A 312 -4.11 -11.94 -2.40
CA ILE A 312 -3.54 -13.29 -2.50
C ILE A 312 -2.12 -13.25 -1.95
N ALA A 313 -1.75 -14.21 -1.11
CA ALA A 313 -0.38 -14.38 -0.66
C ALA A 313 0.55 -14.50 -1.88
N PHE A 314 1.52 -13.59 -1.97
CA PHE A 314 2.39 -13.51 -3.14
C PHE A 314 3.23 -14.78 -3.31
N ARG A 315 3.61 -15.42 -2.21
CA ARG A 315 4.26 -16.74 -2.19
C ARG A 315 3.45 -17.81 -2.93
N MET A 316 2.13 -17.87 -2.72
CA MET A 316 1.26 -18.84 -3.41
C MET A 316 1.31 -18.66 -4.94
N VAL A 317 1.39 -17.41 -5.40
CA VAL A 317 1.50 -17.08 -6.84
C VAL A 317 2.87 -17.48 -7.38
N LEU A 318 3.95 -17.21 -6.65
CA LEU A 318 5.31 -17.62 -7.01
C LEU A 318 5.44 -19.14 -7.10
N ASP A 319 4.98 -19.87 -6.08
CA ASP A 319 5.00 -21.34 -6.03
C ASP A 319 4.22 -21.93 -7.23
N SER A 320 3.10 -21.30 -7.61
CA SER A 320 2.30 -21.71 -8.77
C SER A 320 3.01 -21.44 -10.11
N ILE A 321 3.73 -20.33 -10.23
CA ILE A 321 4.54 -20.01 -11.41
C ILE A 321 5.71 -21.00 -11.53
N ASP A 322 6.39 -21.31 -10.42
CA ASP A 322 7.50 -22.26 -10.41
C ASP A 322 7.03 -23.67 -10.78
N ALA A 323 5.82 -24.07 -10.36
CA ALA A 323 5.19 -25.30 -10.81
C ALA A 323 4.93 -25.27 -12.33
N LEU A 324 4.35 -24.20 -12.87
CA LEU A 324 4.11 -24.06 -14.32
C LEU A 324 5.40 -24.10 -15.13
N LYS A 325 6.48 -23.50 -14.65
CA LYS A 325 7.75 -23.48 -15.37
C LYS A 325 8.37 -24.87 -15.51
N LYS A 326 8.09 -25.79 -14.58
CA LYS A 326 8.55 -27.18 -14.64
C LYS A 326 7.84 -28.00 -15.74
N GLU A 327 6.65 -27.58 -16.17
CA GLU A 327 5.94 -28.22 -17.30
C GLU A 327 6.70 -28.08 -18.62
N CYS A 328 7.60 -27.09 -18.74
CA CYS A 328 8.43 -26.92 -19.92
C CYS A 328 9.80 -26.28 -19.58
N GLU A 329 10.73 -27.09 -19.09
CA GLU A 329 12.10 -26.63 -18.80
C GLU A 329 12.77 -25.96 -20.00
N PHE A 330 12.52 -26.46 -21.23
CA PHE A 330 13.08 -25.87 -22.45
C PHE A 330 12.72 -24.39 -22.65
N ASN A 331 11.46 -24.01 -22.38
CA ASN A 331 11.01 -22.63 -22.56
C ASN A 331 11.49 -21.70 -21.44
N TYR A 332 11.79 -22.24 -20.26
CA TYR A 332 12.14 -21.46 -19.07
C TYR A 332 13.59 -21.66 -18.59
N HIS A 333 14.43 -22.34 -19.37
CA HIS A 333 15.84 -22.53 -19.04
C HIS A 333 16.58 -21.17 -19.02
N THR A 334 17.38 -20.93 -17.98
CA THR A 334 18.05 -19.65 -17.69
C THR A 334 19.11 -19.25 -18.73
N GLU A 335 19.62 -20.19 -19.52
CA GLU A 335 20.66 -19.96 -20.51
C GLU A 335 20.15 -19.53 -21.89
N ARG A 336 18.85 -19.26 -22.04
CA ARG A 336 18.23 -18.89 -23.34
C ARG A 336 18.73 -17.57 -23.95
N GLY A 337 19.63 -16.83 -23.28
CA GLY A 337 20.17 -15.57 -23.78
C GLY A 337 19.08 -14.53 -24.10
N THR A 338 17.92 -14.63 -23.46
CA THR A 338 16.77 -13.78 -23.73
C THR A 338 17.13 -12.32 -23.42
N SER A 339 16.97 -11.47 -24.44
CA SER A 339 17.14 -10.01 -24.31
C SER A 339 16.31 -9.52 -23.12
N ASP A 340 16.86 -8.61 -22.30
CA ASP A 340 16.11 -7.96 -21.20
C ASP A 340 14.99 -7.08 -21.77
N PHE A 341 13.87 -7.72 -22.13
CA PHE A 341 12.67 -7.09 -22.65
C PHE A 341 11.90 -6.33 -21.56
N ALA A 342 12.11 -6.70 -20.28
CA ALA A 342 11.56 -5.96 -19.16
C ALA A 342 12.26 -4.62 -18.95
N LEU A 343 13.48 -4.47 -19.49
CA LEU A 343 14.30 -3.26 -19.41
C LEU A 343 14.49 -2.82 -17.96
N ARG A 344 14.71 -3.77 -17.03
CA ARG A 344 14.59 -3.52 -15.57
C ARG A 344 15.56 -2.47 -15.05
N ASN A 345 16.72 -2.37 -15.70
CA ASN A 345 17.79 -1.45 -15.31
C ASN A 345 17.63 -0.04 -15.89
N PHE A 346 16.54 0.23 -16.62
CA PHE A 346 16.31 1.52 -17.26
C PHE A 346 15.09 2.22 -16.67
N ASP A 347 15.17 3.53 -16.41
CA ASP A 347 14.01 4.30 -15.98
C ASP A 347 13.00 4.44 -17.13
N GLY A 348 11.73 4.14 -16.85
CA GLY A 348 10.62 4.18 -17.81
C GLY A 348 10.45 5.52 -18.52
N GLU A 349 10.79 6.64 -17.87
CA GLU A 349 10.68 7.98 -18.44
C GLU A 349 11.84 8.35 -19.37
N LEU A 350 12.90 7.55 -19.43
CA LEU A 350 14.00 7.75 -20.37
C LEU A 350 13.65 7.24 -21.77
N ALA A 351 14.35 7.80 -22.76
CA ALA A 351 14.27 7.37 -24.15
C ALA A 351 15.38 6.35 -24.46
N MET A 352 15.09 5.42 -25.37
CA MET A 352 16.06 4.47 -25.91
C MET A 352 16.01 4.46 -27.45
N PRO A 353 17.08 4.04 -28.15
CA PRO A 353 17.07 3.90 -29.60
C PRO A 353 15.99 2.93 -30.07
N ILE A 354 15.24 3.32 -31.12
CA ILE A 354 14.13 2.51 -31.66
C ILE A 354 14.60 1.16 -32.21
N ASN A 355 15.84 1.07 -32.72
CA ASN A 355 16.40 -0.19 -33.18
C ASN A 355 16.46 -1.26 -32.08
N ARG A 356 16.65 -0.88 -30.81
CA ARG A 356 16.61 -1.84 -29.69
C ARG A 356 15.21 -2.42 -29.52
N TYR A 357 14.17 -1.62 -29.74
CA TYR A 357 12.78 -2.06 -29.77
C TYR A 357 12.54 -3.01 -30.93
N ASN A 358 12.91 -2.60 -32.14
CA ASN A 358 12.71 -3.38 -33.36
C ASN A 358 13.40 -4.75 -33.29
N ASN A 359 14.64 -4.82 -32.78
CA ASN A 359 15.35 -6.10 -32.62
C ASN A 359 14.61 -7.08 -31.70
N THR A 360 13.97 -6.57 -30.64
CA THR A 360 13.20 -7.42 -29.71
C THR A 360 11.89 -7.88 -30.34
N VAL A 361 11.22 -6.97 -31.06
CA VAL A 361 10.00 -7.27 -31.83
C VAL A 361 10.26 -8.34 -32.88
N GLU A 362 11.34 -8.20 -33.65
CA GLU A 362 11.76 -9.16 -34.68
C GLU A 362 12.11 -10.52 -34.08
N PHE A 363 12.91 -10.54 -33.00
CA PHE A 363 13.33 -11.79 -32.35
C PHE A 363 12.15 -12.64 -31.87
N PHE A 364 11.14 -12.00 -31.28
CA PHE A 364 9.96 -12.70 -30.74
C PHE A 364 8.76 -12.77 -31.71
N ASP A 365 8.91 -12.29 -32.94
CA ASP A 365 7.83 -12.15 -33.93
C ASP A 365 6.58 -11.45 -33.36
N LEU A 366 6.82 -10.36 -32.62
CA LEU A 366 5.77 -9.52 -32.04
C LEU A 366 5.25 -8.52 -33.08
N PRO A 367 4.02 -7.99 -32.91
CA PRO A 367 3.53 -6.88 -33.71
C PRO A 367 4.39 -5.62 -33.50
N GLU A 368 4.76 -4.97 -34.60
CA GLU A 368 5.41 -3.66 -34.57
C GLU A 368 4.37 -2.56 -34.41
N TYR A 369 4.54 -1.71 -33.40
CA TYR A 369 3.66 -0.58 -33.16
C TYR A 369 4.36 0.73 -33.46
N LYS A 370 3.66 1.57 -34.22
CA LYS A 370 4.09 2.96 -34.44
C LYS A 370 3.89 3.78 -33.18
N ASN A 371 4.74 4.78 -33.01
CA ASN A 371 4.64 5.68 -31.88
C ASN A 371 3.31 6.45 -31.91
N PHE A 372 2.41 6.15 -30.97
CA PHE A 372 1.11 6.81 -30.79
C PHE A 372 1.20 8.09 -29.94
N TYR A 373 2.39 8.38 -29.40
CA TYR A 373 2.66 9.51 -28.51
C TYR A 373 3.68 10.46 -29.19
N PRO A 374 3.22 11.58 -29.78
CA PRO A 374 4.07 12.50 -30.54
C PRO A 374 5.39 12.88 -29.85
N ARG A 375 6.49 12.89 -30.62
CA ARG A 375 7.85 13.26 -30.17
C ARG A 375 8.57 14.11 -31.19
N ALA A 376 9.57 14.84 -30.71
CA ALA A 376 10.51 15.59 -31.54
C ALA A 376 11.51 14.68 -32.27
N ASP A 377 11.98 13.62 -31.59
CA ASP A 377 12.91 12.64 -32.14
C ASP A 377 12.16 11.37 -32.56
N LYS A 378 12.37 10.96 -33.82
CA LYS A 378 11.74 9.78 -34.44
C LYS A 378 12.57 8.51 -34.27
N ASP A 379 13.85 8.63 -33.91
CA ASP A 379 14.77 7.51 -33.79
C ASP A 379 14.80 6.93 -32.38
N THR A 380 13.96 7.45 -31.47
CA THR A 380 13.86 7.01 -30.08
C THR A 380 12.43 6.73 -29.63
N ILE A 381 12.31 5.83 -28.66
CA ILE A 381 11.06 5.44 -27.99
C ILE A 381 11.24 5.55 -26.47
N MET A 382 10.19 5.91 -25.70
CA MET A 382 10.31 5.83 -24.23
C MET A 382 10.38 4.38 -23.82
N ILE A 383 11.17 4.10 -22.80
CA ILE A 383 11.26 2.78 -22.21
C ILE A 383 9.89 2.30 -21.72
N TRP A 384 9.07 3.16 -21.10
CA TRP A 384 7.71 2.77 -20.71
C TRP A 384 6.83 2.37 -21.92
N GLN A 385 6.97 3.05 -23.06
CA GLN A 385 6.21 2.70 -24.28
C GLN A 385 6.67 1.36 -24.85
N ALA A 386 7.99 1.13 -24.90
CA ALA A 386 8.54 -0.14 -25.33
C ALA A 386 8.05 -1.29 -24.44
N ARG A 387 8.06 -1.12 -23.11
CA ARG A 387 7.50 -2.11 -22.16
C ARG A 387 6.04 -2.41 -22.44
N VAL A 388 5.21 -1.38 -22.65
CA VAL A 388 3.79 -1.55 -23.02
C VAL A 388 3.66 -2.34 -24.32
N PHE A 389 4.43 -1.98 -25.36
CA PHE A 389 4.40 -2.64 -26.65
C PHE A 389 4.81 -4.11 -26.59
N TYR A 390 5.86 -4.44 -25.85
CA TYR A 390 6.25 -5.84 -25.69
C TYR A 390 5.16 -6.67 -25.01
N GLN A 391 4.67 -6.19 -23.86
CA GLN A 391 3.61 -6.89 -23.11
C GLN A 391 2.33 -7.03 -23.95
N PHE A 392 1.97 -5.99 -24.69
CA PHE A 392 0.80 -6.00 -25.57
C PHE A 392 0.98 -6.92 -26.78
N GLY A 393 2.19 -6.98 -27.36
CA GLY A 393 2.53 -7.91 -28.44
C GLY A 393 2.40 -9.37 -28.00
N TRP A 394 2.93 -9.73 -26.83
CA TRP A 394 2.75 -11.08 -26.27
C TRP A 394 1.28 -11.36 -25.95
N LEU A 395 0.53 -10.36 -25.50
CA LEU A 395 -0.90 -10.51 -25.22
C LEU A 395 -1.66 -10.89 -26.49
N GLN A 396 -1.41 -10.20 -27.62
CA GLN A 396 -2.03 -10.55 -28.90
C GLN A 396 -1.61 -11.95 -29.38
N GLN A 397 -0.33 -12.28 -29.26
CA GLN A 397 0.19 -13.58 -29.68
C GLN A 397 -0.38 -14.75 -28.86
N PHE A 398 -0.52 -14.56 -27.55
CA PHE A 398 -0.94 -15.61 -26.62
C PHE A 398 -2.45 -15.84 -26.63
N PHE A 399 -3.24 -14.78 -26.53
CA PHE A 399 -4.70 -14.89 -26.43
C PHE A 399 -5.38 -15.02 -27.80
N GLY A 400 -4.88 -14.33 -28.82
CA GLY A 400 -5.64 -14.14 -30.07
C GLY A 400 -7.01 -13.51 -29.79
N ASP A 401 -8.05 -14.12 -30.35
CA ASP A 401 -9.45 -13.67 -30.19
C ASP A 401 -10.19 -14.34 -29.02
N GLU A 402 -9.52 -15.21 -28.25
CA GLU A 402 -10.12 -15.97 -27.15
C GLU A 402 -9.87 -15.33 -25.78
N ASN A 403 -10.61 -15.77 -24.75
CA ASN A 403 -10.45 -15.38 -23.34
C ASN A 403 -10.43 -13.85 -23.12
N VAL A 404 -11.40 -13.14 -23.72
CA VAL A 404 -11.51 -11.67 -23.71
C VAL A 404 -11.41 -11.09 -22.30
N ASP A 405 -12.03 -11.70 -21.29
CA ASP A 405 -12.00 -11.20 -19.91
C ASP A 405 -10.59 -11.23 -19.30
N LEU A 406 -9.82 -12.30 -19.55
CA LEU A 406 -8.43 -12.40 -19.11
C LEU A 406 -7.54 -11.44 -19.89
N ARG A 407 -7.76 -11.33 -21.20
CA ARG A 407 -7.05 -10.38 -22.06
C ARG A 407 -7.23 -8.95 -21.54
N ASP A 408 -8.46 -8.54 -21.29
CA ASP A 408 -8.78 -7.20 -20.77
C ASP A 408 -8.22 -6.99 -19.35
N THR A 409 -8.17 -8.05 -18.54
CA THR A 409 -7.51 -8.03 -17.22
C THR A 409 -6.01 -7.77 -17.34
N VAL A 410 -5.33 -8.43 -18.28
CA VAL A 410 -3.90 -8.19 -18.54
C VAL A 410 -3.67 -6.77 -19.08
N VAL A 411 -4.54 -6.26 -19.97
CA VAL A 411 -4.49 -4.85 -20.41
C VAL A 411 -4.55 -3.89 -19.22
N ASN A 412 -5.45 -4.14 -18.26
CA ASN A 412 -5.53 -3.33 -17.04
C ASN A 412 -4.23 -3.36 -16.23
N GLY A 413 -3.52 -4.51 -16.20
CA GLY A 413 -2.19 -4.64 -15.62
C GLY A 413 -1.11 -3.85 -16.37
N ILE A 414 -1.11 -3.91 -17.71
CA ILE A 414 -0.18 -3.14 -18.58
C ILE A 414 -0.29 -1.64 -18.31
N MET A 415 -1.49 -1.13 -18.01
CA MET A 415 -1.70 0.29 -17.72
C MET A 415 -0.94 0.80 -16.49
N PHE A 416 -0.42 -0.07 -15.62
CA PHE A 416 0.46 0.32 -14.51
C PHE A 416 1.89 0.63 -14.93
N LEU A 417 2.29 0.22 -16.13
CA LEU A 417 3.58 0.59 -16.74
C LEU A 417 3.55 2.00 -17.33
N VAL A 418 2.35 2.61 -17.44
CA VAL A 418 2.14 3.90 -18.11
C VAL A 418 2.20 5.04 -17.09
N PRO A 419 3.01 6.09 -17.33
CA PRO A 419 2.97 7.31 -16.53
C PRO A 419 1.56 7.92 -16.50
N ASP A 420 1.19 8.59 -15.41
CA ASP A 420 -0.19 9.05 -15.21
C ASP A 420 -0.70 9.96 -16.34
N HIS A 421 0.16 10.82 -16.90
CA HIS A 421 -0.13 11.70 -18.03
C HIS A 421 -0.26 10.98 -19.40
N GLY A 422 0.09 9.69 -19.47
CA GLY A 422 -0.01 8.87 -20.68
C GLY A 422 -1.21 7.92 -20.68
N LYS A 423 -1.83 7.67 -19.51
CA LYS A 423 -2.82 6.59 -19.33
C LYS A 423 -4.02 6.69 -20.27
N ILE A 424 -4.65 7.85 -20.37
CA ILE A 424 -5.84 8.02 -21.22
C ILE A 424 -5.52 7.76 -22.70
N ILE A 425 -4.38 8.27 -23.17
CA ILE A 425 -3.93 8.12 -24.56
C ILE A 425 -3.58 6.66 -24.86
N THR A 426 -2.83 6.02 -23.96
CA THR A 426 -2.45 4.61 -24.10
C THR A 426 -3.67 3.69 -24.07
N ASP A 427 -4.64 3.93 -23.18
CA ASP A 427 -5.87 3.12 -23.12
C ASP A 427 -6.65 3.19 -24.44
N LYS A 428 -6.83 4.39 -25.01
CA LYS A 428 -7.44 4.57 -26.33
C LYS A 428 -6.68 3.81 -27.43
N PHE A 429 -5.35 3.90 -27.43
CA PHE A 429 -4.51 3.18 -28.39
C PHE A 429 -4.69 1.67 -28.28
N LEU A 430 -4.53 1.08 -27.09
CA LEU A 430 -4.65 -0.36 -26.89
C LEU A 430 -6.05 -0.87 -27.27
N ARG A 431 -7.10 -0.15 -26.85
CA ARG A 431 -8.49 -0.52 -27.17
C ARG A 431 -8.80 -0.44 -28.66
N SER A 432 -8.31 0.57 -29.37
CA SER A 432 -8.51 0.67 -30.83
C SER A 432 -7.98 -0.56 -31.56
N ILE A 433 -6.81 -1.07 -31.15
CA ILE A 433 -6.22 -2.28 -31.75
C ILE A 433 -7.04 -3.52 -31.40
N LEU A 434 -7.44 -3.68 -30.13
CA LEU A 434 -8.24 -4.83 -29.70
C LEU A 434 -9.63 -4.88 -30.34
N ASN A 435 -10.18 -3.73 -30.72
CA ASN A 435 -11.45 -3.61 -31.43
C ASN A 435 -11.32 -3.79 -32.95
N GLY A 436 -10.10 -3.96 -33.48
CA GLY A 436 -9.85 -4.02 -34.92
C GLY A 436 -10.01 -2.67 -35.64
N GLU A 437 -9.97 -1.57 -34.89
CA GLU A 437 -10.04 -0.20 -35.41
C GLU A 437 -8.67 0.27 -35.90
N THR A 438 -8.63 1.41 -36.60
CA THR A 438 -7.36 2.06 -36.92
C THR A 438 -6.66 2.47 -35.62
N PRO A 439 -5.37 2.14 -35.42
CA PRO A 439 -4.66 2.48 -34.18
C PRO A 439 -4.74 3.97 -33.86
N TYR A 440 -5.26 4.31 -32.67
CA TYR A 440 -5.40 5.69 -32.25
C TYR A 440 -4.05 6.39 -32.15
N GLN A 441 -3.95 7.59 -32.72
CA GLN A 441 -2.76 8.44 -32.62
C GLN A 441 -3.13 9.75 -31.97
N ALA A 442 -2.48 10.09 -30.85
CA ALA A 442 -2.72 11.36 -30.19
C ALA A 442 -2.09 12.50 -30.98
N SER A 443 -2.78 13.63 -31.03
CA SER A 443 -2.20 14.89 -31.48
C SER A 443 -1.23 15.47 -30.44
N GLN A 444 -0.29 16.31 -30.89
CA GLN A 444 0.63 17.01 -29.98
C GLN A 444 -0.13 17.89 -28.97
N THR A 445 -1.26 18.47 -29.39
CA THR A 445 -2.12 19.28 -28.53
C THR A 445 -2.76 18.47 -27.41
N GLU A 446 -3.25 17.25 -27.70
CA GLU A 446 -3.83 16.35 -26.68
C GLU A 446 -2.78 15.92 -25.66
N VAL A 447 -1.60 15.53 -26.13
CA VAL A 447 -0.46 15.19 -25.27
C VAL A 447 -0.10 16.34 -24.33
N LEU A 448 0.01 17.56 -24.88
CA LEU A 448 0.30 18.75 -24.08
C LEU A 448 -0.82 19.08 -23.10
N ALA A 449 -2.08 18.88 -23.50
CA ALA A 449 -3.24 19.09 -22.61
C ALA A 449 -3.19 18.11 -21.42
N GLU A 450 -2.88 16.84 -21.65
CA GLU A 450 -2.79 15.85 -20.58
C GLU A 450 -1.60 16.11 -19.64
N LYS A 451 -0.43 16.45 -20.21
CA LYS A 451 0.72 16.90 -19.42
C LYS A 451 0.41 18.15 -18.61
N ARG A 452 -0.34 19.11 -19.17
CA ARG A 452 -0.77 20.34 -18.46
C ARG A 452 -1.76 20.05 -17.35
N ARG A 453 -2.69 19.11 -17.53
CA ARG A 453 -3.58 18.68 -16.44
C ARG A 453 -2.76 18.07 -15.31
N HIS A 454 -1.84 17.16 -15.62
CA HIS A 454 -0.97 16.52 -14.64
C HIS A 454 -0.09 17.53 -13.89
N THR A 455 0.68 18.34 -14.62
CA THR A 455 1.54 19.38 -14.02
C THR A 455 0.73 20.47 -13.30
N GLY A 456 -0.50 20.73 -13.73
CA GLY A 456 -1.43 21.60 -13.01
C GLY A 456 -1.77 21.04 -11.64
N PHE A 457 -2.04 19.73 -11.53
CA PHE A 457 -2.23 19.06 -10.24
C PHE A 457 -0.96 19.10 -9.38
N GLU A 458 0.22 18.86 -9.95
CA GLU A 458 1.50 18.93 -9.23
C GLU A 458 1.80 20.34 -8.71
N LYS A 459 1.64 21.38 -9.55
CA LYS A 459 1.82 22.77 -9.14
C LYS A 459 0.80 23.20 -8.08
N LEU A 460 -0.45 22.72 -8.17
CA LEU A 460 -1.45 22.95 -7.14
C LEU A 460 -1.02 22.30 -5.81
N ARG A 461 -0.41 21.10 -5.88
CA ARG A 461 0.18 20.39 -4.73
C ARG A 461 1.31 21.20 -4.11
N GLU A 462 2.31 21.60 -4.89
CA GLU A 462 3.45 22.42 -4.45
C GLU A 462 3.01 23.78 -3.89
N SER A 463 2.06 24.46 -4.54
CA SER A 463 1.50 25.72 -4.04
C SER A 463 0.77 25.51 -2.70
N ARG A 464 0.03 24.41 -2.54
CA ARG A 464 -0.62 24.07 -1.26
C ARG A 464 0.42 23.76 -0.19
N GLU A 465 1.50 23.08 -0.53
CA GLU A 465 2.65 22.81 0.35
C GLU A 465 3.33 24.11 0.80
N GLN A 466 3.62 25.04 -0.12
CA GLN A 466 4.22 26.34 0.18
C GLN A 466 3.32 27.17 1.11
N ARG A 467 2.01 27.23 0.82
CA ARG A 467 1.05 27.92 1.70
C ARG A 467 1.02 27.30 3.10
N ASN A 468 1.04 25.97 3.20
CA ASN A 468 1.06 25.28 4.49
C ASN A 468 2.37 25.52 5.26
N LYS A 469 3.51 25.59 4.56
CA LYS A 469 4.81 25.94 5.15
C LYS A 469 4.79 27.38 5.69
N ALA A 470 4.31 28.34 4.91
CA ALA A 470 4.14 29.72 5.35
C ALA A 470 3.20 29.84 6.56
N LEU A 471 2.10 29.08 6.57
CA LEU A 471 1.16 29.04 7.70
C LEU A 471 1.81 28.49 8.98
N LYS A 472 2.70 27.48 8.86
CA LYS A 472 3.48 26.95 9.98
C LYS A 472 4.47 27.98 10.52
N GLU A 473 5.18 28.67 9.64
CA GLU A 473 6.13 29.72 10.01
C GLU A 473 5.42 30.87 10.72
N MET A 474 4.26 31.32 10.21
CA MET A 474 3.40 32.29 10.90
C MET A 474 2.96 31.82 12.30
N LYS A 475 2.52 30.56 12.43
CA LYS A 475 2.10 30.02 13.74
C LYS A 475 3.26 29.94 14.73
N LYS A 476 4.47 29.59 14.26
CA LYS A 476 5.70 29.60 15.08
C LYS A 476 6.07 31.02 15.50
N ALA A 477 6.05 31.98 14.57
CA ALA A 477 6.34 33.38 14.86
C ALA A 477 5.34 33.98 15.87
N LYS A 478 4.04 33.64 15.75
CA LYS A 478 3.00 34.10 16.67
C LYS A 478 3.20 33.54 18.09
N LYS A 479 3.53 32.25 18.23
CA LYS A 479 3.88 31.64 19.52
C LYS A 479 5.13 32.26 20.15
N ALA A 480 6.15 32.56 19.34
CA ALA A 480 7.37 33.22 19.82
C ALA A 480 7.10 34.66 20.30
N ALA A 481 6.22 35.41 19.61
CA ALA A 481 5.81 36.74 20.01
C ALA A 481 4.97 36.77 21.30
N GLU A 482 4.11 35.76 21.52
CA GLU A 482 3.32 35.60 22.74
C GLU A 482 4.18 35.19 23.96
N GLN A 483 5.36 34.63 23.74
CA GLN A 483 6.31 34.21 24.79
C GLN A 483 7.42 35.25 25.05
N ALA A 484 7.46 36.36 24.32
CA ALA A 484 8.42 37.42 24.54
C ALA A 484 8.12 38.17 25.87
N PRO A 485 9.10 38.36 26.78
CA PRO A 485 8.88 39.07 28.02
C PRO A 485 8.48 40.52 27.75
N LYS A 486 7.39 40.99 28.35
CA LYS A 486 7.06 42.42 28.40
C LYS A 486 8.13 43.10 29.28
N GLU A 487 9.15 43.69 28.65
CA GLU A 487 10.10 44.55 29.35
C GLU A 487 9.35 45.75 29.93
N ASN A 488 9.19 45.72 31.25
CA ASN A 488 8.71 46.84 32.04
C ASN A 488 9.76 47.97 31.98
N GLY A 489 9.41 49.06 31.29
CA GLY A 489 10.12 50.32 31.40
C GLY A 489 10.08 50.85 32.83
N LYS A 490 11.20 50.71 33.55
CA LYS A 490 11.55 51.53 34.72
C LYS A 490 12.96 52.08 34.52
N THR A 491 13.07 53.19 33.82
CA THR A 491 14.28 54.04 33.89
C THR A 491 14.17 54.96 35.09
N GLY A 492 14.99 54.63 36.10
CA GLY A 492 15.13 55.36 37.34
C GLY A 492 15.78 56.73 37.17
N LYS A 493 15.19 57.70 37.88
CA LYS A 493 15.71 59.01 38.25
C LYS A 493 17.12 58.89 38.84
N LYS A 494 18.14 59.45 38.18
CA LYS A 494 19.48 59.68 38.76
C LYS A 494 19.58 61.13 39.26
N THR A 495 19.61 61.28 40.58
CA THR A 495 19.96 62.50 41.30
C THR A 495 21.48 62.71 41.23
N GLY A 496 21.92 63.78 40.57
CA GLY A 496 23.29 64.27 40.63
C GLY A 496 23.45 65.36 41.70
N LYS A 497 24.42 65.22 42.60
CA LYS A 497 24.88 66.29 43.48
C LYS A 497 26.39 66.14 43.76
N LYS A 498 27.15 67.14 43.27
CA LYS A 498 28.44 67.72 43.73
C LYS A 498 29.62 66.75 44.00
N GLY A 499 30.87 67.01 43.61
CA GLY A 499 31.49 68.17 42.95
C GLY A 499 32.99 68.20 43.26
N LYS A 500 33.80 68.68 42.33
CA LYS A 500 34.94 69.62 42.50
C LYS A 500 35.53 69.92 41.13
#